data_AF-A0A960TRQ3-F1
#
_entry.id   AF-A0A960TRQ3-F1
#
_cell.length_a   1.000
_cell.length_b   1.000
_cell.length_c   1.000
_cell.angle_alpha   90.00
_cell.angle_beta   90.00
_cell.angle_gamma   90.00
#
_symmetry.space_group_name_H-M   'P 1'
#
loop_
_entity.id
_entity.type
_entity.pdbx_description
1 polymer ?
#
loop_
_entity_poly.entity_id
_entity_poly.type
_entity_poly.pdbx_seq_one_letter_code
_entity_poly.pdbx_strand_id
1 'polypeptide(L)' 'MDKIKVVPAERHPLCPHCGQTLDSVEYHKVKVEGLSMMGYTVFHSCPHCRKVLAATASQS' A
#
# COMPACT_ATOMS: atom_id res chain seq x y z
N MET A 1 20.43 -16.05 -2.32
CA MET A 1 19.57 -14.97 -1.78
C MET A 1 20.11 -13.66 -2.32
N ASP A 2 19.49 -13.14 -3.37
CA ASP A 2 19.88 -11.85 -3.92
C ASP A 2 19.56 -10.73 -2.93
N LYS A 3 20.55 -9.90 -2.63
CA LYS A 3 20.39 -8.73 -1.75
C LYS A 3 19.70 -7.63 -2.54
N ILE A 4 18.46 -7.31 -2.18
CA ILE A 4 17.75 -6.15 -2.75
C ILE A 4 18.47 -4.87 -2.28
N LYS A 5 18.94 -4.05 -3.23
CA LYS A 5 19.50 -2.72 -2.96
C LYS A 5 18.38 -1.68 -3.09
N VAL A 6 18.14 -0.93 -2.02
CA VAL A 6 17.30 0.26 -2.09
C VAL A 6 18.11 1.36 -2.77
N VAL A 7 17.64 1.81 -3.92
CA VAL A 7 18.25 2.92 -4.67
C VAL A 7 17.27 4.10 -4.68
N PRO A 8 17.76 5.35 -4.60
CA PRO A 8 16.92 6.51 -4.83
C PRO A 8 16.31 6.42 -6.23
N ALA A 9 14.99 6.53 -6.34
CA ALA A 9 14.33 6.61 -7.63
C ALA A 9 14.52 8.03 -8.19
N GLU A 10 15.12 8.16 -9.37
CA GLU A 10 15.27 9.45 -10.06
C GLU A 10 13.91 10.04 -10.50
N ARG A 11 12.87 9.21 -10.52
CA ARG A 11 11.50 9.60 -10.89
C ARG A 11 10.51 9.05 -9.88
N HIS A 12 9.62 9.92 -9.43
CA HIS A 12 8.47 9.52 -8.63
C HIS A 12 7.55 8.61 -9.44
N PRO A 13 7.00 7.54 -8.84
CA PRO A 13 6.09 6.63 -9.54
C PRO A 13 4.79 7.35 -9.88
N LEU A 14 4.16 6.95 -10.98
CA LEU A 14 2.82 7.43 -11.33
C LEU A 14 1.76 6.50 -10.72
N CYS A 15 0.64 7.08 -10.30
CA CYS A 15 -0.53 6.31 -9.93
C CYS A 15 -1.07 5.57 -11.17
N PRO A 16 -1.21 4.22 -11.13
CA PRO A 16 -1.69 3.45 -12.27
C PRO A 16 -3.16 3.72 -12.61
N HIS A 17 -3.90 4.41 -11.74
CA HIS A 17 -5.33 4.66 -11.92
C HIS A 17 -5.69 6.08 -12.35
N CYS A 18 -4.93 7.10 -11.95
CA CYS A 18 -5.21 8.49 -12.32
C CYS A 18 -4.05 9.17 -13.06
N GLY A 19 -2.91 8.49 -13.22
CA GLY A 19 -1.75 9.00 -13.94
C GLY A 19 -0.99 10.13 -13.24
N GLN A 20 -1.42 10.58 -12.06
CA GLN A 20 -0.72 11.61 -11.28
C GLN A 20 0.51 11.03 -10.59
N THR A 21 1.54 11.86 -10.45
CA THR A 21 2.75 11.54 -9.69
C THR A 21 2.41 11.25 -8.24
N LEU A 22 2.95 10.16 -7.69
CA LEU A 22 2.81 9.78 -6.30
C LEU A 22 4.04 10.24 -5.51
N ASP A 23 3.88 11.35 -4.81
CA ASP A 23 4.87 11.83 -3.82
C ASP A 23 4.68 11.15 -2.46
N SER A 24 3.47 10.61 -2.21
CA SER A 24 3.13 9.86 -1.01
C SER A 24 2.01 8.84 -1.30
N VAL A 25 1.82 7.91 -0.37
CA VAL A 25 0.71 6.95 -0.36
C VAL A 25 0.01 7.02 0.99
N GLU A 26 -1.32 6.97 0.98
CA GLU A 26 -2.10 6.96 2.22
C GLU A 26 -2.12 5.55 2.81
N TYR A 27 -2.01 5.46 4.14
CA TYR A 27 -2.00 4.22 4.88
C TYR A 27 -3.32 4.05 5.64
N HIS A 28 -4.00 2.92 5.42
CA HIS A 28 -5.24 2.59 6.11
C HIS A 28 -5.14 1.20 6.75
N LYS A 29 -5.18 1.13 8.08
CA LYS A 29 -5.21 -0.14 8.82
C LYS A 29 -6.63 -0.46 9.24
N VAL A 30 -7.18 -1.54 8.70
CA VAL A 30 -8.55 -2.00 8.97
C VAL A 30 -8.47 -3.29 9.77
N LYS A 31 -9.19 -3.35 10.89
CA LYS A 31 -9.35 -4.59 11.67
C LYS A 31 -10.31 -5.51 10.91
N VAL A 32 -9.89 -6.75 10.68
CA VAL A 32 -10.75 -7.78 10.11
C VAL A 32 -11.22 -8.66 11.26
N GLU A 33 -12.52 -8.63 11.54
CA GLU A 33 -13.14 -9.48 12.55
C GLU A 33 -13.77 -10.69 11.86
N GLY A 34 -13.19 -11.87 12.09
CA GLY A 34 -13.78 -13.16 11.71
C GLY A 34 -14.19 -13.96 12.95
N LEU A 35 -15.01 -14.99 12.76
CA LEU A 35 -15.57 -15.86 13.81
C LEU A 35 -14.54 -16.47 14.79
N SER A 36 -13.25 -16.49 14.44
CA SER A 36 -12.19 -17.06 15.29
C SER A 36 -10.79 -16.46 15.07
N MET A 37 -10.63 -15.41 14.26
CA MET A 37 -9.32 -14.78 14.00
C MET A 37 -9.39 -13.27 14.08
N MET A 38 -8.47 -12.68 14.84
CA MET A 38 -8.19 -11.24 14.79
C MET A 38 -7.03 -11.01 13.83
N GLY A 39 -7.32 -10.33 12.72
CA GLY A 39 -6.32 -9.90 11.74
C GLY A 39 -6.43 -8.42 11.45
N TYR A 40 -5.39 -7.89 10.80
CA TYR A 40 -5.42 -6.55 10.24
C TYR A 40 -5.12 -6.62 8.75
N THR A 41 -5.87 -5.86 7.96
CA THR A 41 -5.50 -5.57 6.57
C THR A 41 -5.04 -4.14 6.49
N VAL A 42 -3.85 -3.95 5.94
CA VAL A 42 -3.28 -2.65 5.62
C VAL A 42 -3.51 -2.37 4.15
N PHE A 43 -4.13 -1.25 3.83
CA PHE A 43 -4.27 -0.75 2.47
C PHE A 43 -3.37 0.48 2.27
N HIS A 44 -2.68 0.51 1.15
CA HIS A 44 -1.99 1.70 0.64
C HIS A 44 -2.83 2.27 -0.49
N SER A 45 -3.20 3.54 -0.43
CA SER A 45 -4.07 4.17 -1.43
C SER A 45 -3.45 5.43 -2.03
N CYS A 46 -3.93 5.82 -3.22
CA CYS A 46 -3.52 7.04 -3.89
C CYS A 46 -4.22 8.26 -3.28
N PRO A 47 -3.49 9.31 -2.83
CA PRO A 47 -4.11 10.49 -2.23
C PRO A 47 -4.99 11.29 -3.21
N HIS A 48 -4.73 11.19 -4.51
CA HIS A 48 -5.45 11.96 -5.54
C HIS A 48 -6.80 11.34 -5.91
N CYS A 49 -6.87 10.01 -6.01
CA CYS A 49 -8.05 9.30 -6.52
C CYS A 49 -8.65 8.27 -5.55
N ARG A 50 -8.01 8.08 -4.39
CA ARG A 50 -8.44 7.20 -3.29
C ARG A 50 -8.57 5.72 -3.66
N LYS A 51 -8.02 5.30 -4.80
CA LYS A 51 -7.96 3.89 -5.22
C LYS A 51 -6.79 3.19 -4.52
N VAL A 52 -6.99 1.92 -4.17
CA VAL A 52 -6.00 1.07 -3.49
C VAL A 52 -4.89 0.67 -4.46
N LEU A 53 -3.65 0.87 -4.04
CA LEU A 53 -2.41 0.53 -4.77
C LEU A 53 -1.82 -0.81 -4.32
N ALA A 54 -1.93 -1.11 -3.02
CA ALA A 54 -1.46 -2.36 -2.45
C ALA A 54 -2.26 -2.71 -1.19
N ALA A 55 -2.38 -4.01 -0.90
CA ALA A 55 -2.98 -4.51 0.34
C ALA A 55 -2.08 -5.58 0.96
N THR A 56 -1.87 -5.51 2.27
CA THR A 56 -1.11 -6.49 3.04
C THR A 56 -1.96 -6.98 4.19
N ALA A 57 -2.25 -8.28 4.22
CA ALA A 57 -2.95 -8.92 5.34
C ALA A 57 -1.93 -9.48 6.33
N SER A 58 -2.12 -9.17 7.61
CA SER A 58 -1.42 -9.80 8.73
C SER A 58 -2.44 -10.59 9.54
N GLN A 59 -2.23 -11.90 9.62
CA GLN A 59 -2.94 -12.77 10.56
C GLN A 59 -2.07 -12.88 11.81
N SER A 60 -2.67 -12.60 12.97
CA SER A 60 -2.05 -12.75 14.29
C SER A 60 -2.54 -14.02 14.97
#